data_AF-A0A673H7A8-F1
#
_entry.id   AF-A0A673H7A8-F1
#
_cell.length_a   1.000
_cell.length_b   1.000
_cell.length_c   1.000
_cell.angle_alpha   90.00
_cell.angle_beta   90.00
_cell.angle_gamma   90.00
#
_symmetry.space_group_name_H-M   'P 1'
#
loop_
_entity.id
_entity.type
_entity.pdbx_description
1 polymer ?
#
loop_
_entity_poly.entity_id
_entity_poly.type
_entity_poly.pdbx_seq_one_letter_code
_entity_poly.pdbx_strand_id
1 'polypeptide(L)'
;MAAAPLYCVCRQPYDVNRFMIECDICKDWFHGSCVQVVEHHSADIDVYHCPNCEPIHGPSMMKKRNNWHRHDYTEPNDGTRLVQAGTAVFVQQLQARSFASGHEILVPMQGSQVTQRYLETEGFHYPIAVHDLDGLGLKLPPLSLSVSDVEHYVGKSSVFLFVTDVNVISKYMHSHL
;
A
#
# COMPACT_ATOMS: atom_id res chain seq x y z
N MET A 1 -8.00 37.71 21.32
CA MET A 1 -8.20 36.52 20.47
C MET A 1 -7.57 35.35 21.20
N ALA A 2 -8.30 34.27 21.45
CA ALA A 2 -7.71 33.06 22.03
C ALA A 2 -6.72 32.48 21.01
N ALA A 3 -5.49 32.23 21.42
CA ALA A 3 -4.50 31.57 20.56
C ALA A 3 -5.00 30.15 20.24
N ALA A 4 -4.83 29.72 18.99
CA ALA A 4 -5.16 28.35 18.60
C ALA A 4 -4.31 27.36 19.44
N PRO A 5 -4.88 26.23 19.90
CA PRO A 5 -4.12 25.20 20.60
C PRO A 5 -2.97 24.69 19.73
N LEU A 6 -1.81 24.46 20.35
CA LEU A 6 -0.61 23.92 19.70
C LEU A 6 -0.41 22.47 20.14
N TYR A 7 -0.07 21.62 19.18
CA TYR A 7 0.09 20.19 19.37
C TYR A 7 1.50 19.75 18.97
N CYS A 8 1.81 18.48 19.26
CA CYS A 8 3.01 17.79 18.83
C CYS A 8 4.30 18.39 19.39
N VAL A 9 5.42 17.70 19.17
CA VAL A 9 6.77 18.20 19.50
C VAL A 9 7.13 19.46 18.69
N CYS A 10 6.51 19.68 17.54
CA CYS A 10 6.75 20.85 16.69
C CYS A 10 5.97 22.10 17.09
N ARG A 11 5.07 22.02 18.07
CA ARG A 11 4.25 23.14 18.58
C ARG A 11 3.53 23.91 17.46
N GLN A 12 2.89 23.18 16.56
CA GLN A 12 2.09 23.74 15.47
C GLN A 12 0.59 23.55 15.74
N PRO A 13 -0.27 24.43 15.20
CA PRO A 13 -1.72 24.23 15.26
C PRO A 13 -2.14 23.00 14.44
N TYR A 14 -3.37 22.53 14.66
CA TYR A 14 -3.95 21.42 13.91
C TYR A 14 -4.01 21.71 12.40
N ASP A 15 -3.65 20.72 11.59
CA ASP A 15 -3.75 20.72 10.13
C ASP A 15 -4.48 19.46 9.68
N VAL A 16 -5.64 19.64 9.04
CA VAL A 16 -6.50 18.55 8.56
C VAL A 16 -5.83 17.67 7.50
N ASN A 17 -4.80 18.17 6.82
CA ASN A 17 -4.11 17.44 5.76
C ASN A 17 -2.95 16.58 6.31
N ARG A 18 -2.67 16.64 7.61
CA ARG A 18 -1.57 15.90 8.24
C ARG A 18 -2.12 14.85 9.17
N PHE A 19 -1.76 13.59 8.90
CA PHE A 19 -2.05 12.48 9.79
C PHE A 19 -1.49 12.74 11.20
N MET A 20 -2.32 12.55 12.23
CA MET A 20 -1.94 12.67 13.64
C MET A 20 -2.42 11.45 14.45
N ILE A 21 -1.67 11.14 15.53
CA ILE A 21 -1.96 10.06 16.48
C ILE A 21 -1.91 10.61 17.92
N GLU A 22 -2.81 10.17 18.78
CA GLU A 22 -2.90 10.58 20.20
C GLU A 22 -2.06 9.68 21.09
N CYS A 23 -1.28 10.26 22.02
CA CYS A 23 -0.54 9.49 23.03
C CYS A 23 -1.44 9.12 24.22
N ASP A 24 -1.49 7.84 24.57
CA ASP A 24 -2.32 7.31 25.64
C ASP A 24 -1.93 7.79 27.04
N ILE A 25 -0.68 8.24 27.22
CA ILE A 25 -0.17 8.73 28.51
C ILE A 25 -0.45 10.22 28.69
N CYS A 26 0.06 11.07 27.79
CA CYS A 26 0.00 12.53 27.94
C CYS A 26 -1.24 13.17 27.30
N LYS A 27 -2.02 12.42 26.51
CA LYS A 27 -3.22 12.89 25.80
C LYS A 27 -2.96 14.04 24.82
N ASP A 28 -1.70 14.23 24.41
CA ASP A 28 -1.31 15.16 23.34
C ASP A 28 -1.31 14.44 21.98
N TRP A 29 -1.45 15.21 20.91
CA TRP A 29 -1.52 14.74 19.53
C TRP A 29 -0.23 14.99 18.78
N PHE A 30 0.22 13.99 18.02
CA PHE A 30 1.51 14.02 17.33
C PHE A 30 1.30 13.81 15.84
N HIS A 31 1.89 14.67 15.01
CA HIS A 31 1.97 14.41 13.58
C HIS A 31 2.75 13.13 13.36
N GLY A 32 2.21 12.17 12.63
CA GLY A 32 2.92 10.94 12.29
C GLY A 32 4.29 11.24 11.67
N SER A 33 4.38 12.34 10.90
CA SER A 33 5.64 12.81 10.32
C SER A 33 6.69 13.24 11.36
N CYS A 34 6.28 13.76 12.51
CA CYS A 34 7.20 14.21 13.56
C CYS A 34 7.68 13.07 14.46
N VAL A 35 6.96 11.96 14.49
CA VAL A 35 7.22 10.81 15.39
C VAL A 35 7.46 9.50 14.65
N GLN A 36 7.69 9.57 13.32
CA GLN A 36 7.98 8.42 12.45
C GLN A 36 6.89 7.33 12.47
N VAL A 37 5.63 7.73 12.61
CA VAL A 37 4.46 6.84 12.50
C VAL A 37 3.77 7.13 11.17
N VAL A 38 3.79 6.16 10.28
CA VAL A 38 3.05 6.20 9.01
C VAL A 38 1.60 5.78 9.23
N GLU A 39 0.67 6.37 8.47
CA GLU A 39 -0.77 6.21 8.65
C GLU A 39 -1.20 4.72 8.66
N HIS A 40 -0.72 3.91 7.71
CA HIS A 40 -1.07 2.49 7.66
C HIS A 40 -0.59 1.70 8.89
N HIS A 41 0.55 2.08 9.47
CA HIS A 41 1.09 1.42 10.68
C HIS A 41 0.29 1.80 11.93
N SER A 42 -0.36 2.98 11.94
CA SER A 42 -1.17 3.39 13.08
C SER A 42 -2.37 2.49 13.35
N ALA A 43 -2.90 1.83 12.29
CA ALA A 43 -3.97 0.85 12.44
C ALA A 43 -3.55 -0.38 13.26
N ASP A 44 -2.24 -0.63 13.38
CA ASP A 44 -1.66 -1.74 14.15
C ASP A 44 -1.30 -1.38 15.59
N ILE A 45 -1.26 -0.10 15.92
CA ILE A 45 -0.97 0.37 17.28
C ILE A 45 -2.26 0.25 18.11
N ASP A 46 -2.16 -0.46 19.24
CA ASP A 46 -3.25 -0.58 20.21
C ASP A 46 -3.20 0.57 21.22
N VAL A 47 -1.99 0.85 21.72
CA VAL A 47 -1.72 1.93 22.67
C VAL A 47 -0.48 2.68 22.20
N TYR A 48 -0.62 3.97 21.90
CA TYR A 48 0.48 4.79 21.42
C TYR A 48 1.16 5.53 22.57
N HIS A 49 2.47 5.38 22.69
CA HIS A 49 3.31 6.16 23.57
C HIS A 49 4.22 7.07 22.73
N CYS A 50 4.16 8.38 22.99
CA CYS A 50 5.04 9.34 22.31
C CYS A 50 6.50 9.23 22.79
N PRO A 51 7.47 9.78 22.05
CA PRO A 51 8.90 9.67 22.40
C PRO A 51 9.29 10.17 23.80
N ASN A 52 8.48 11.07 24.38
CA ASN A 52 8.72 11.56 25.76
C ASN A 52 8.13 10.64 26.83
N CYS A 53 7.05 9.92 26.52
CA CYS A 53 6.39 9.01 27.46
C CYS A 53 6.99 7.61 27.42
N GLU A 54 7.51 7.19 26.26
CA GLU A 54 8.08 5.85 26.06
C GLU A 54 9.19 5.48 27.08
N PRO A 55 10.17 6.36 27.38
CA PRO A 55 11.23 6.02 28.35
C PRO A 55 10.72 5.75 29.78
N ILE A 56 9.51 6.19 30.11
CA ILE A 56 8.93 6.10 31.46
C ILE A 56 7.88 4.98 31.53
N HIS A 57 7.05 4.86 30.47
CA HIS A 57 5.88 3.97 30.44
C HIS A 57 6.09 2.75 29.54
N GLY A 58 7.27 2.61 28.92
CA GLY A 58 7.58 1.57 27.94
C GLY A 58 7.16 1.95 26.52
N PRO A 59 7.49 1.11 25.53
CA PRO A 59 7.16 1.36 24.13
C PRO A 59 5.64 1.31 23.87
N SER A 60 5.24 1.78 22.69
CA SER A 60 3.87 1.60 22.19
C SER A 60 3.51 0.10 22.13
N MET A 61 2.27 -0.25 22.44
CA MET A 61 1.77 -1.62 22.37
C MET A 61 1.08 -1.86 21.03
N MET A 62 1.46 -2.94 20.35
CA MET A 62 0.87 -3.33 19.08
C MET A 62 -0.28 -4.30 19.30
N LYS A 63 -1.30 -4.23 18.44
CA LYS A 63 -2.40 -5.18 18.43
C LYS A 63 -1.89 -6.59 18.23
N LYS A 64 -2.44 -7.53 18.99
CA LYS A 64 -2.08 -8.95 18.88
C LYS A 64 -2.80 -9.59 17.70
N ARG A 65 -2.03 -10.20 16.80
CA ARG A 65 -2.59 -11.03 15.73
C ARG A 65 -3.20 -12.32 16.27
N ASN A 66 -4.49 -12.51 16.03
CA ASN A 66 -5.26 -13.70 16.38
C ASN A 66 -5.61 -14.55 15.17
N ASN A 67 -5.65 -13.97 13.96
CA ASN A 67 -5.99 -14.70 12.73
C ASN A 67 -5.19 -14.23 11.49
N TRP A 68 -5.29 -15.00 10.40
CA TRP A 68 -4.59 -14.78 9.12
C TRP A 68 -5.52 -14.73 7.91
N HIS A 69 -6.83 -14.73 8.14
CA HIS A 69 -7.85 -14.85 7.08
C HIS A 69 -8.84 -13.67 7.08
N ARG A 70 -8.67 -12.70 7.98
CA ARG A 70 -9.52 -11.53 8.13
C ARG A 70 -8.69 -10.25 7.97
N HIS A 71 -9.36 -9.19 7.55
CA HIS A 71 -8.78 -7.84 7.49
C HIS A 71 -8.53 -7.30 8.89
N ASP A 72 -9.51 -7.46 9.79
CA ASP A 72 -9.27 -7.32 11.23
C ASP A 72 -8.62 -8.61 11.75
N TYR A 73 -7.30 -8.58 11.84
CA TYR A 73 -6.51 -9.71 12.31
C TYR A 73 -6.63 -9.96 13.82
N THR A 74 -7.34 -9.10 14.56
CA THR A 74 -7.63 -9.28 15.99
C THR A 74 -8.91 -10.08 16.24
N GLU A 75 -9.76 -10.26 15.21
CA GLU A 75 -10.96 -11.11 15.30
C GLU A 75 -10.61 -12.54 15.75
N PRO A 76 -11.51 -13.22 16.49
CA PRO A 76 -11.32 -14.62 16.89
C PRO A 76 -11.09 -15.56 15.71
N ASN A 77 -10.19 -16.52 15.87
CA ASN A 77 -9.95 -17.58 14.89
C ASN A 77 -10.75 -18.85 15.23
N ASP A 78 -12.07 -18.70 15.30
CA ASP A 78 -13.02 -19.76 15.72
C ASP A 78 -13.66 -20.51 14.54
N GLY A 79 -13.30 -20.16 13.30
CA GLY A 79 -13.83 -20.77 12.08
C GLY A 79 -15.21 -20.27 11.65
N THR A 80 -15.82 -19.32 12.36
CA THR A 80 -17.15 -18.78 12.02
C THR A 80 -17.11 -17.80 10.85
N ARG A 81 -15.95 -17.17 10.62
CA ARG A 81 -15.77 -16.10 9.66
C ARG A 81 -15.09 -16.60 8.38
N LEU A 82 -15.55 -16.08 7.24
CA LEU A 82 -14.99 -16.42 5.93
C LEU A 82 -13.64 -15.73 5.69
N VAL A 83 -12.82 -16.37 4.84
CA VAL A 83 -11.56 -15.82 4.33
C VAL A 83 -11.84 -14.56 3.49
N GLN A 84 -11.12 -13.48 3.76
CA GLN A 84 -11.23 -12.22 3.02
C GLN A 84 -10.08 -12.06 2.02
N ALA A 85 -10.38 -11.44 0.87
CA ALA A 85 -9.40 -11.20 -0.19
C ALA A 85 -8.19 -10.42 0.31
N GLY A 86 -7.02 -10.70 -0.25
CA GLY A 86 -5.75 -10.05 0.08
C GLY A 86 -5.06 -10.58 1.35
N THR A 87 -5.76 -11.30 2.22
CA THR A 87 -5.17 -11.91 3.42
C THR A 87 -4.20 -13.05 3.08
N ALA A 88 -3.30 -13.39 4.00
CA ALA A 88 -2.32 -14.46 3.80
C ALA A 88 -2.97 -15.81 3.44
N VAL A 89 -4.07 -16.17 4.13
CA VAL A 89 -4.81 -17.41 3.82
C VAL A 89 -5.48 -17.33 2.45
N PHE A 90 -6.02 -16.17 2.06
CA PHE A 90 -6.56 -15.98 0.71
C PHE A 90 -5.50 -16.17 -0.37
N VAL A 91 -4.30 -15.59 -0.19
CA VAL A 91 -3.20 -15.73 -1.15
C VAL A 91 -2.78 -17.20 -1.28
N GLN A 92 -2.64 -17.92 -0.17
CA GLN A 92 -2.33 -19.36 -0.19
C GLN A 92 -3.41 -20.16 -0.93
N GLN A 93 -4.70 -19.90 -0.65
CA GLN A 93 -5.79 -20.55 -1.35
C GLN A 93 -5.82 -20.21 -2.84
N LEU A 94 -5.53 -18.95 -3.19
CA LEU A 94 -5.47 -18.50 -4.58
C LEU A 94 -4.35 -19.20 -5.36
N GLN A 95 -3.17 -19.33 -4.75
CA GLN A 95 -2.03 -20.05 -5.33
C GLN A 95 -2.29 -21.54 -5.53
N ALA A 96 -3.11 -22.14 -4.68
CA ALA A 96 -3.49 -23.55 -4.77
C ALA A 96 -4.65 -23.83 -5.76
N ARG A 97 -5.32 -22.78 -6.28
CA ARG A 97 -6.42 -22.96 -7.24
C ARG A 97 -5.90 -23.31 -8.62
N SER A 98 -6.62 -24.19 -9.30
CA SER A 98 -6.46 -24.39 -10.74
C SER A 98 -7.35 -23.41 -11.50
N PHE A 99 -6.79 -22.84 -12.58
CA PHE A 99 -7.49 -21.96 -13.51
C PHE A 99 -7.31 -22.52 -14.92
N ALA A 100 -8.29 -22.28 -15.79
CA ALA A 100 -8.08 -22.49 -17.23
C ALA A 100 -6.89 -21.63 -17.70
N SER A 101 -6.12 -22.14 -18.64
CA SER A 101 -4.95 -21.42 -19.12
C SER A 101 -5.39 -20.17 -19.88
N GLY A 102 -4.80 -19.02 -19.55
CA GLY A 102 -5.02 -17.80 -20.32
C GLY A 102 -4.65 -17.96 -21.80
N HIS A 103 -3.76 -18.90 -22.15
CA HIS A 103 -3.38 -19.18 -23.54
C HIS A 103 -4.58 -19.55 -24.44
N GLU A 104 -5.69 -20.02 -23.88
CA GLU A 104 -6.91 -20.33 -24.64
C GLU A 104 -7.62 -19.09 -25.18
N ILE A 105 -7.40 -17.93 -24.54
CA ILE A 105 -8.05 -16.66 -24.90
C ILE A 105 -7.05 -15.59 -25.36
N LEU A 106 -5.75 -15.83 -25.25
CA LEU A 106 -4.72 -14.89 -25.69
C LEU A 106 -4.52 -14.97 -27.20
N VAL A 107 -4.36 -13.81 -27.84
CA VAL A 107 -3.98 -13.70 -29.25
C VAL A 107 -2.46 -13.45 -29.32
N PRO A 108 -1.62 -14.46 -29.63
CA PRO A 108 -0.18 -14.26 -29.72
C PRO A 108 0.19 -13.47 -30.97
N MET A 109 1.00 -12.42 -30.83
CA MET A 109 1.43 -11.57 -31.93
C MET A 109 2.90 -11.13 -31.78
N GLN A 110 3.56 -10.84 -32.90
CA GLN A 110 4.80 -10.04 -32.89
C GLN A 110 4.45 -8.55 -32.76
N GLY A 111 5.34 -7.76 -32.16
CA GLY A 111 5.07 -6.34 -31.93
C GLY A 111 4.76 -5.57 -33.21
N SER A 112 5.45 -5.89 -34.30
CA SER A 112 5.23 -5.29 -35.63
C SER A 112 3.83 -5.53 -36.23
N GLN A 113 3.10 -6.54 -35.73
CA GLN A 113 1.75 -6.86 -36.18
C GLN A 113 0.68 -6.09 -35.40
N VAL A 114 1.00 -5.60 -34.19
CA VAL A 114 0.08 -4.85 -33.34
C VAL A 114 -0.03 -3.41 -33.85
N THR A 115 -0.85 -3.23 -34.88
CA THR A 115 -1.03 -1.94 -35.57
C THR A 115 -2.47 -1.46 -35.45
N GLN A 116 -2.69 -0.15 -35.56
CA GLN A 116 -4.04 0.43 -35.61
C GLN A 116 -4.89 -0.23 -36.70
N ARG A 117 -4.33 -0.42 -37.91
CA ARG A 117 -5.01 -1.07 -39.02
C ARG A 117 -5.48 -2.48 -38.66
N TYR A 118 -4.64 -3.27 -37.98
CA TYR A 118 -5.03 -4.61 -37.52
C TYR A 118 -6.21 -4.52 -36.55
N LEU A 119 -6.12 -3.66 -35.53
CA LEU A 119 -7.17 -3.52 -34.51
C LEU A 119 -8.50 -3.01 -35.09
N GLU A 120 -8.45 -2.15 -36.11
CA GLU A 120 -9.65 -1.67 -36.82
C GLU A 120 -10.27 -2.73 -37.73
N THR A 121 -9.45 -3.64 -38.29
CA THR A 121 -9.92 -4.67 -39.22
C THR A 121 -10.44 -5.90 -38.50
N GLU A 122 -9.69 -6.39 -37.50
CA GLU A 122 -9.97 -7.64 -36.77
C GLU A 122 -10.69 -7.40 -35.43
N GLY A 123 -10.72 -6.15 -34.95
CA GLY A 123 -11.23 -5.79 -33.63
C GLY A 123 -10.23 -6.04 -32.50
N PHE A 124 -10.59 -5.58 -31.29
CA PHE A 124 -9.79 -5.80 -30.08
C PHE A 124 -10.66 -6.41 -28.96
N HIS A 125 -11.03 -7.67 -29.17
CA HIS A 125 -11.98 -8.39 -28.31
C HIS A 125 -11.32 -9.32 -27.29
N TYR A 126 -10.08 -9.72 -27.54
CA TYR A 126 -9.31 -10.63 -26.70
C TYR A 126 -7.94 -10.03 -26.35
N PRO A 127 -7.35 -10.37 -25.20
CA PRO A 127 -6.05 -9.82 -24.83
C PRO A 127 -4.96 -10.32 -25.78
N ILE A 128 -4.12 -9.40 -26.26
CA ILE A 128 -2.99 -9.70 -27.14
C ILE A 128 -1.76 -9.97 -26.27
N ALA A 129 -1.07 -11.08 -26.54
CA ALA A 129 0.19 -11.42 -25.91
C ALA A 129 1.35 -11.20 -26.88
N VAL A 130 2.30 -10.33 -26.50
CA VAL A 130 3.53 -10.10 -27.25
C VAL A 130 4.70 -10.50 -26.37
N HIS A 131 5.47 -11.49 -26.82
CA HIS A 131 6.53 -12.11 -26.00
C HIS A 131 7.88 -11.38 -26.07
N ASP A 132 8.03 -10.46 -27.02
CA ASP A 132 9.26 -9.70 -27.24
C ASP A 132 8.92 -8.22 -27.53
N LEU A 133 9.86 -7.32 -27.25
CA LEU A 133 9.66 -5.87 -27.42
C LEU A 133 9.82 -5.42 -28.88
N ASP A 134 10.38 -6.25 -29.75
CA ASP A 134 10.66 -5.96 -31.14
C ASP A 134 9.39 -5.58 -31.92
N GLY A 135 9.46 -4.42 -32.58
CA GLY A 135 8.35 -3.88 -33.37
C GLY A 135 7.24 -3.21 -32.56
N LEU A 136 7.25 -3.26 -31.22
CA LEU A 136 6.27 -2.51 -30.39
C LEU A 136 6.56 -1.00 -30.31
N GLY A 137 7.81 -0.60 -30.54
CA GLY A 137 8.26 0.78 -30.30
C GLY A 137 8.29 1.17 -28.82
N LEU A 138 8.13 0.21 -27.91
CA LEU A 138 8.19 0.42 -26.47
C LEU A 138 9.65 0.62 -26.02
N LYS A 139 9.93 1.77 -25.40
CA LYS A 139 11.26 2.06 -24.82
C LYS A 139 11.18 1.89 -23.31
N LEU A 140 11.82 0.83 -22.82
CA LEU A 140 11.93 0.55 -21.39
C LEU A 140 13.34 0.89 -20.88
N PRO A 141 13.47 1.24 -19.59
CA PRO A 141 14.77 1.32 -18.94
C PRO A 141 15.46 -0.06 -18.93
N PRO A 142 16.78 -0.12 -18.68
CA PRO A 142 17.49 -1.38 -18.57
C PRO A 142 16.87 -2.32 -17.52
N LEU A 143 16.94 -3.63 -17.74
CA LEU A 143 16.45 -4.64 -16.79
C LEU A 143 17.16 -4.62 -15.43
N SER A 144 18.29 -3.92 -15.33
CA SER A 144 19.01 -3.68 -14.09
C SER A 144 18.45 -2.54 -13.24
N LEU A 145 17.42 -1.83 -13.70
CA LEU A 145 16.78 -0.75 -12.95
C LEU A 145 16.24 -1.27 -11.61
N SER A 146 16.64 -0.61 -10.52
CA SER A 146 16.19 -0.91 -9.16
C SER A 146 15.12 0.07 -8.66
N VAL A 147 14.48 -0.26 -7.54
CA VAL A 147 13.57 0.67 -6.85
C VAL A 147 14.29 1.95 -6.38
N SER A 148 15.57 1.84 -6.01
CA SER A 148 16.39 3.01 -5.64
C SER A 148 16.66 3.93 -6.83
N ASP A 149 16.81 3.37 -8.04
CA ASP A 149 16.92 4.18 -9.25
C ASP A 149 15.60 4.91 -9.53
N VAL A 150 14.46 4.23 -9.38
CA VAL A 150 13.14 4.86 -9.48
C VAL A 150 13.01 6.02 -8.49
N GLU A 151 13.41 5.82 -7.23
CA GLU A 151 13.44 6.89 -6.21
C GLU A 151 14.36 8.05 -6.63
N HIS A 152 15.54 7.76 -7.21
CA HIS A 152 16.47 8.78 -7.68
C HIS A 152 15.89 9.61 -8.84
N TYR A 153 15.24 8.98 -9.81
CA TYR A 153 14.67 9.66 -10.97
C TYR A 153 13.38 10.43 -10.67
N VAL A 154 12.48 9.84 -9.87
CA VAL A 154 11.18 10.47 -9.53
C VAL A 154 11.36 11.50 -8.40
N GLY A 155 12.30 11.24 -7.49
CA GLY A 155 12.63 12.10 -6.36
C GLY A 155 12.03 11.61 -5.05
N LYS A 156 12.81 11.71 -3.96
CA LYS A 156 12.40 11.33 -2.59
C LYS A 156 11.16 12.08 -2.09
N SER A 157 10.94 13.28 -2.62
CA SER A 157 9.84 14.17 -2.22
C SER A 157 8.68 14.15 -3.20
N SER A 158 8.49 13.05 -3.94
CA SER A 158 7.28 12.81 -4.73
C SER A 158 6.10 12.78 -3.76
N VAL A 159 5.39 13.90 -3.62
CA VAL A 159 4.56 14.20 -2.43
C VAL A 159 3.35 13.26 -2.29
N PHE A 160 3.00 12.50 -3.33
CA PHE A 160 1.78 11.69 -3.34
C PHE A 160 1.98 10.34 -4.04
N LEU A 161 2.37 9.32 -3.27
CA LEU A 161 2.22 7.93 -3.70
C LEU A 161 1.01 7.33 -2.98
N PHE A 162 0.11 6.70 -3.73
CA PHE A 162 -0.95 5.88 -3.14
C PHE A 162 -0.39 4.48 -2.86
N VAL A 163 -0.29 4.13 -1.59
CA VAL A 163 0.16 2.81 -1.14
C VAL A 163 -1.07 1.98 -0.78
N THR A 164 -1.11 0.72 -1.21
CA THR A 164 -2.18 -0.20 -0.84
C THR A 164 -1.65 -1.23 0.15
N ASP A 165 -2.25 -1.33 1.33
CA ASP A 165 -2.07 -2.49 2.19
C ASP A 165 -2.97 -3.61 1.68
N VAL A 166 -2.34 -4.62 1.07
CA VAL A 166 -3.03 -5.75 0.45
C VAL A 166 -3.74 -6.61 1.51
N ASN A 167 -3.24 -6.69 2.75
CA ASN A 167 -3.83 -7.54 3.78
C ASN A 167 -5.21 -7.05 4.23
N VAL A 168 -5.50 -5.76 4.05
CA VAL A 168 -6.78 -5.13 4.44
C VAL A 168 -7.50 -4.46 3.27
N ILE A 169 -6.92 -4.50 2.06
CA ILE A 169 -7.43 -3.84 0.84
C ILE A 169 -7.75 -2.37 1.11
N SER A 170 -6.80 -1.66 1.73
CA SER A 170 -6.95 -0.24 2.05
C SER A 170 -5.87 0.59 1.35
N LYS A 171 -6.24 1.79 0.89
CA LYS A 171 -5.35 2.74 0.21
C LYS A 171 -5.01 3.88 1.17
N TYR A 172 -3.72 4.18 1.27
CA TYR A 172 -3.18 5.26 2.08
C TYR A 172 -2.41 6.24 1.21
N MET A 173 -2.50 7.52 1.54
CA MET A 173 -1.67 8.53 0.89
C MET A 173 -0.33 8.57 1.62
N HIS A 174 0.73 8.09 0.98
CA HIS A 174 2.06 8.19 1.56
C HIS A 174 2.66 9.55 1.20
N SER A 175 2.59 10.49 2.14
CA SER A 175 3.51 11.64 2.16
C SER A 175 4.82 11.17 2.81
N HIS A 176 5.96 11.34 2.16
CA HIS A 176 7.24 11.09 2.85
C HIS A 176 7.43 12.10 4.00
N LEU A 177 7.99 11.53 5.08
CA LEU A 177 8.44 12.15 6.33
C LEU A 177 9.47 13.27 6.09
#